data_AF-A0A9Q6N412-F1
#
_entry.id   AF-A0A9Q6N412-F1
#
_cell.length_a   1.000
_cell.length_b   1.000
_cell.length_c   1.000
_cell.angle_alpha   90.00
_cell.angle_beta   90.00
_cell.angle_gamma   90.00
#
_symmetry.space_group_name_H-M   'P 1'
#
loop_
_entity.id
_entity.type
_entity.pdbx_description
1 polymer ?
#
loop_
_entity_poly.entity_id
_entity_poly.type
_entity_poly.pdbx_seq_one_letter_code
_entity_poly.pdbx_strand_id
1 'polypeptide(L)'
;MMSKEKEEIAWINTLKGLCILLVILYHTVLPGFDDTVTHLTAGLLPAELWVRFNLLLSPLRMPAFFFVSGLLASHAILHRPWQSVATSRIMNLFYLYLLWGVIQWGSISGIATEITGQRISQNLNAAYAGSFSEFLRLTFLAMSTAWYLYGLALYFLCAKWFQHYKIPLLIVAAVLNYLAVEKSIPFWGPQSLAQYFIFFVLGAFWWAPMLRLSEGRRENRLPWLLLGLLAVLQGLLDLNSRLFLCLIAILASVAACRWLSQLGCMAWLNWTGRHTLPLYVIHRIFIEYFGMTAILYAQRHQLFELAGFSWLWACLYPPVMVTICALCSMAVWSLLNRGPGRALFRLPHLMKRPSIPAA
;
A
#
# COMPACT_ATOMS: atom_id res chain seq x y z
N MET A 1 -25.10 10.16 18.51
CA MET A 1 -23.76 10.75 18.24
C MET A 1 -22.68 9.66 18.20
N MET A 2 -22.56 8.78 19.22
CA MET A 2 -21.62 7.64 19.24
C MET A 2 -21.75 6.61 18.08
N SER A 3 -22.94 6.42 17.49
CA SER A 3 -23.11 5.47 16.37
C SER A 3 -22.46 5.96 15.08
N LYS A 4 -22.57 7.26 14.79
CA LYS A 4 -22.07 7.88 13.57
C LYS A 4 -20.54 7.98 13.55
N GLU A 5 -19.92 8.32 14.68
CA GLU A 5 -18.46 8.32 14.82
C GLU A 5 -17.87 6.90 14.73
N LYS A 6 -18.53 5.90 15.34
CA LYS A 6 -18.14 4.50 15.19
C LYS A 6 -18.23 4.03 13.75
N GLU A 7 -19.29 4.41 13.04
CA GLU A 7 -19.47 4.10 11.63
C GLU A 7 -18.42 4.80 10.75
N GLU A 8 -18.11 6.07 11.02
CA GLU A 8 -17.06 6.83 10.33
C GLU A 8 -15.67 6.21 10.50
N ILE A 9 -15.34 5.74 11.71
CA ILE A 9 -14.08 5.05 11.98
C ILE A 9 -14.08 3.63 11.36
N ALA A 10 -15.24 2.97 11.30
CA ALA A 10 -15.35 1.60 10.77
C ALA A 10 -15.05 1.53 9.27
N TRP A 11 -15.69 2.35 8.42
CA TRP A 11 -15.44 2.28 6.98
C TRP A 11 -13.98 2.62 6.62
N ILE A 12 -13.35 3.55 7.37
CA ILE A 12 -11.93 3.89 7.19
C ILE A 12 -11.05 2.67 7.48
N ASN A 13 -11.30 1.97 8.59
CA ASN A 13 -10.54 0.78 8.94
C ASN A 13 -10.80 -0.36 7.94
N THR A 14 -12.04 -0.56 7.51
CA THR A 14 -12.40 -1.53 6.46
C THR A 14 -11.59 -1.27 5.18
N LEU A 15 -11.58 -0.02 4.70
CA LEU A 15 -10.85 0.37 3.50
C LEU A 15 -9.34 0.17 3.66
N LYS A 16 -8.76 0.59 4.78
CA LYS A 16 -7.34 0.36 5.09
C LYS A 16 -6.99 -1.12 5.13
N GLY A 17 -7.85 -1.94 5.74
CA GLY A 17 -7.72 -3.39 5.83
C GLY A 17 -7.74 -4.05 4.46
N LEU A 18 -8.68 -3.62 3.59
CA LEU A 18 -8.75 -4.09 2.22
C LEU A 18 -7.48 -3.69 1.44
N CYS A 19 -7.10 -2.40 1.47
CA CYS A 19 -5.91 -1.91 0.77
C CYS A 19 -4.64 -2.66 1.18
N ILE A 20 -4.42 -2.92 2.48
CA ILE A 20 -3.20 -3.62 2.91
C ILE A 20 -3.19 -5.08 2.45
N LEU A 21 -4.32 -5.78 2.46
CA LEU A 21 -4.40 -7.15 1.94
C LEU A 21 -4.15 -7.18 0.43
N LEU A 22 -4.64 -6.20 -0.32
CA LEU A 22 -4.37 -6.06 -1.74
C LEU A 22 -2.90 -5.73 -2.04
N VAL A 23 -2.20 -5.03 -1.14
CA VAL A 23 -0.74 -4.80 -1.22
C VAL A 23 0.02 -6.10 -0.97
N ILE A 24 -0.38 -6.91 0.00
CA ILE A 24 0.23 -8.23 0.21
C ILE A 24 -0.01 -9.10 -1.03
N LEU A 25 -1.24 -9.13 -1.57
CA LEU A 25 -1.58 -9.84 -2.80
C LEU A 25 -0.74 -9.38 -3.99
N TYR A 26 -0.48 -8.07 -4.14
CA TYR A 26 0.45 -7.56 -5.14
C TYR A 26 1.83 -8.21 -5.02
N HIS A 27 2.40 -8.15 -3.81
CA HIS A 27 3.75 -8.65 -3.55
C HIS A 27 3.86 -10.17 -3.60
N THR A 28 2.75 -10.89 -3.53
CA THR A 28 2.65 -12.34 -3.73
C THR A 28 2.52 -12.71 -5.20
N VAL A 29 1.74 -11.95 -5.98
CA VAL A 29 1.39 -12.33 -7.36
C VAL A 29 2.45 -11.87 -8.36
N LEU A 30 2.84 -10.59 -8.36
CA LEU A 30 3.76 -10.11 -9.40
C LEU A 30 5.21 -10.53 -9.12
N PRO A 31 5.76 -10.37 -7.90
CA PRO A 31 7.08 -10.88 -7.57
C PRO A 31 6.98 -12.38 -7.27
N GLY A 32 7.27 -13.22 -8.25
CA GLY A 32 7.37 -14.68 -8.09
C GLY A 32 6.28 -15.49 -8.78
N PHE A 33 4.99 -15.33 -8.42
CA PHE A 33 3.93 -16.18 -8.99
C PHE A 33 3.75 -15.97 -10.49
N ASP A 34 3.82 -14.73 -10.97
CA ASP A 34 3.77 -14.40 -12.40
C ASP A 34 4.84 -15.17 -13.20
N ASP A 35 6.06 -15.25 -12.66
CA ASP A 35 7.15 -16.02 -13.27
C ASP A 35 6.81 -17.52 -13.33
N THR A 36 6.09 -18.05 -12.33
CA THR A 36 5.66 -19.46 -12.32
C THR A 36 4.64 -19.80 -13.40
N VAL A 37 3.88 -18.83 -13.92
CA VAL A 37 2.78 -19.08 -14.87
C VAL A 37 3.30 -19.77 -16.13
N THR A 38 4.48 -19.39 -16.61
CA THR A 38 5.12 -19.98 -17.80
C THR A 38 5.52 -21.43 -17.63
N HIS A 39 5.65 -21.90 -16.38
CA HIS A 39 6.05 -23.27 -16.05
C HIS A 39 4.86 -24.21 -15.82
N LEU A 40 3.63 -23.68 -15.73
CA LEU A 40 2.44 -24.47 -15.44
C LEU A 40 1.97 -25.27 -16.65
N THR A 41 1.79 -26.58 -16.46
CA THR A 41 1.20 -27.47 -17.48
C THR A 41 -0.33 -27.44 -17.51
N ALA A 42 -0.98 -26.96 -16.46
CA ALA A 42 -2.44 -26.83 -16.35
C ALA A 42 -2.82 -25.64 -15.48
N GLY A 43 -4.05 -25.12 -15.63
CA GLY A 43 -4.53 -23.98 -14.84
C GLY A 43 -4.01 -22.61 -15.31
N LEU A 44 -3.60 -22.48 -16.57
CA LEU A 44 -3.17 -21.21 -17.16
C LEU A 44 -4.24 -20.11 -17.04
N LEU A 45 -5.51 -20.43 -17.31
CA LEU A 45 -6.63 -19.47 -17.20
C LEU A 45 -6.77 -18.87 -15.78
N PRO A 46 -6.89 -19.66 -14.69
CA PRO A 46 -6.95 -19.09 -13.35
C PRO A 46 -5.67 -18.35 -12.96
N ALA A 47 -4.50 -18.82 -13.39
CA ALA A 47 -3.23 -18.13 -13.13
C ALA A 47 -3.19 -16.74 -13.78
N GLU A 48 -3.50 -16.64 -15.07
CA GLU A 48 -3.60 -15.36 -15.79
C GLU A 48 -4.69 -14.46 -15.20
N LEU A 49 -5.81 -15.03 -14.77
CA LEU A 49 -6.88 -14.26 -14.14
C LEU A 49 -6.38 -13.59 -12.86
N TRP A 50 -5.57 -14.27 -12.04
CA TRP A 50 -4.94 -13.65 -10.87
C TRP A 50 -4.02 -12.49 -11.22
N VAL A 51 -3.18 -12.66 -12.25
CA VAL A 51 -2.26 -11.61 -12.71
C VAL A 51 -3.06 -10.40 -13.22
N ARG A 52 -4.05 -10.62 -14.10
CA ARG A 52 -4.91 -9.56 -14.63
C ARG A 52 -5.72 -8.87 -13.54
N PHE A 53 -6.30 -9.63 -12.61
CA PHE A 53 -7.00 -9.10 -11.45
C PHE A 53 -6.10 -8.18 -10.62
N ASN A 54 -4.84 -8.59 -10.40
CA ASN A 54 -3.87 -7.81 -9.65
C ASN A 54 -3.52 -6.47 -10.34
N LEU A 55 -3.42 -6.47 -11.67
CA LEU A 55 -3.20 -5.26 -12.47
C LEU A 55 -4.41 -4.33 -12.45
N LEU A 56 -5.63 -4.88 -12.53
CA LEU A 56 -6.88 -4.12 -12.45
C LEU A 56 -7.07 -3.42 -11.10
N LEU A 57 -6.56 -4.02 -10.01
CA LEU A 57 -6.63 -3.45 -8.66
C LEU A 57 -5.53 -2.42 -8.35
N SER A 58 -4.58 -2.19 -9.26
CA SER A 58 -3.53 -1.19 -9.06
C SER A 58 -4.04 0.21 -8.70
N PRO A 59 -5.08 0.74 -9.38
CA PRO A 59 -5.70 2.04 -9.08
C PRO A 59 -6.36 2.11 -7.69
N LEU A 60 -6.66 0.97 -7.08
CA LEU A 60 -7.29 0.90 -5.77
C LEU A 60 -6.29 0.91 -4.61
N ARG A 61 -5.15 0.23 -4.74
CA ARG A 61 -4.22 -0.02 -3.63
C ARG A 61 -3.62 1.25 -3.06
N MET A 62 -2.62 1.79 -3.75
CA MET A 62 -1.83 2.93 -3.27
C MET A 62 -2.61 4.24 -3.35
N PRO A 63 -3.38 4.53 -4.43
CA PRO A 63 -4.18 5.75 -4.49
C PRO A 63 -5.18 5.89 -3.34
N ALA A 64 -5.97 4.85 -3.04
CA ALA A 64 -6.93 4.93 -1.93
C ALA A 64 -6.25 4.98 -0.58
N PHE A 65 -5.13 4.25 -0.40
CA PHE A 65 -4.38 4.28 0.86
C PHE A 65 -3.77 5.67 1.15
N PHE A 66 -3.24 6.35 0.13
CA PHE A 66 -2.79 7.75 0.25
C PHE A 66 -3.92 8.73 0.45
N PHE A 67 -5.06 8.57 -0.24
CA PHE A 67 -6.24 9.39 -0.02
C PHE A 67 -6.74 9.31 1.42
N VAL A 68 -6.90 8.10 1.96
CA VAL A 68 -7.30 7.89 3.36
C VAL A 68 -6.28 8.47 4.33
N SER A 69 -4.99 8.37 4.01
CA SER A 69 -3.95 8.90 4.89
C SER A 69 -3.86 10.42 4.85
N GLY A 70 -4.18 11.05 3.72
CA GLY A 70 -4.42 12.48 3.62
C GLY A 70 -5.62 12.91 4.47
N LEU A 71 -6.75 12.19 4.36
CA LEU A 71 -7.95 12.42 5.17
C LEU A 71 -7.62 12.38 6.68
N LEU A 72 -6.94 11.32 7.13
CA LEU A 72 -6.54 11.16 8.53
C LEU A 72 -5.47 12.17 8.99
N ALA A 73 -4.73 12.77 8.05
CA ALA A 73 -3.74 13.80 8.33
C ALA A 73 -4.33 15.21 8.27
N SER A 74 -5.51 15.41 7.67
CA SER A 74 -6.10 16.71 7.37
C SER A 74 -6.15 17.65 8.58
N HIS A 75 -6.68 17.19 9.71
CA HIS A 75 -6.77 18.00 10.92
C HIS A 75 -5.39 18.39 11.47
N ALA A 76 -4.43 17.47 11.46
CA ALA A 76 -3.07 17.75 11.89
C ALA A 76 -2.35 18.73 10.94
N ILE A 77 -2.63 18.63 9.64
CA ILE A 77 -2.11 19.56 8.63
C ILE A 77 -2.69 20.94 8.87
N LEU A 78 -4.00 21.10 9.06
CA LEU A 78 -4.62 22.43 9.08
C LEU A 78 -4.52 23.16 10.43
N HIS A 79 -4.59 22.44 11.55
CA HIS A 79 -4.84 23.08 12.85
C HIS A 79 -3.70 22.94 13.87
N ARG A 80 -2.76 22.00 13.68
CA ARG A 80 -1.69 21.74 14.67
C ARG A 80 -0.43 22.57 14.38
N PRO A 81 0.29 23.04 15.42
CA PRO A 81 1.56 23.76 15.24
C PRO A 81 2.67 22.81 14.78
N TRP A 82 3.63 23.35 14.00
CA TRP A 82 4.74 22.60 13.41
C TRP A 82 5.51 21.72 14.40
N GLN A 83 5.86 22.27 15.56
CA GLN A 83 6.63 21.58 16.59
C GLN A 83 5.93 20.31 17.12
N SER A 84 4.61 20.35 17.29
CA SER A 84 3.86 19.18 17.78
C SER A 84 3.83 18.04 16.76
N VAL A 85 3.91 18.37 15.48
CA VAL A 85 3.67 17.45 14.37
C VAL A 85 4.96 16.87 13.82
N ALA A 86 5.98 17.70 13.65
CA ALA A 86 7.29 17.31 13.16
C ALA A 86 7.94 16.25 14.06
N THR A 87 7.92 16.48 15.38
CA THR A 87 8.61 15.62 16.35
C THR A 87 7.92 14.27 16.56
N SER A 88 6.61 14.16 16.32
CA SER A 88 5.84 12.96 16.67
C SER A 88 5.44 12.09 15.48
N ARG A 89 4.98 12.68 14.37
CA ARG A 89 4.45 11.90 13.24
C ARG A 89 5.51 11.66 12.17
N ILE A 90 6.15 12.72 11.69
CA ILE A 90 7.12 12.65 10.59
C ILE A 90 8.35 11.85 11.02
N MET A 91 8.91 12.17 12.19
CA MET A 91 10.05 11.42 12.74
C MET A 91 9.73 9.94 12.96
N ASN A 92 8.52 9.62 13.41
CA ASN A 92 8.11 8.22 13.57
C ASN A 92 8.03 7.49 12.22
N LEU A 93 7.53 8.14 11.16
CA LEU A 93 7.47 7.53 9.83
C LEU A 93 8.87 7.27 9.26
N PHE A 94 9.78 8.24 9.34
CA PHE A 94 11.17 8.05 8.89
C PHE A 94 11.91 7.01 9.73
N TYR A 95 11.72 7.04 11.06
CA TYR A 95 12.30 6.05 11.95
C TYR A 95 11.86 4.63 11.57
N LEU A 96 10.55 4.42 11.38
CA LEU A 96 10.02 3.12 10.98
C LEU A 96 10.49 2.71 9.58
N TYR A 97 10.56 3.65 8.65
CA TYR A 97 11.06 3.40 7.29
C TYR A 97 12.51 2.91 7.30
N LEU A 98 13.40 3.60 8.02
CA LEU A 98 14.81 3.25 8.11
C LEU A 98 15.01 1.96 8.90
N LEU A 99 14.35 1.83 10.07
CA LEU A 99 14.45 0.65 10.92
C LEU A 99 14.02 -0.61 10.19
N TRP A 100 12.81 -0.61 9.63
CA TRP A 100 12.32 -1.76 8.88
C TRP A 100 13.02 -1.95 7.55
N GLY A 101 13.55 -0.87 6.94
CA GLY A 101 14.41 -0.98 5.77
C GLY A 101 15.66 -1.81 6.06
N VAL A 102 16.34 -1.53 7.17
CA VAL A 102 17.53 -2.31 7.61
C VAL A 102 17.14 -3.74 7.96
N ILE A 103 16.05 -3.95 8.70
CA ILE A 103 15.58 -5.30 9.06
C ILE A 103 15.23 -6.10 7.81
N GLN A 104 14.48 -5.51 6.87
CA GLN A 104 14.12 -6.16 5.61
C GLN A 104 15.36 -6.50 4.79
N TRP A 105 16.30 -5.56 4.63
CA TRP A 105 17.53 -5.80 3.89
C TRP A 105 18.35 -6.95 4.49
N GLY A 106 18.53 -6.96 5.82
CA GLY A 106 19.26 -8.04 6.50
C GLY A 106 18.55 -9.40 6.42
N SER A 107 17.24 -9.43 6.70
CA SER A 107 16.46 -10.67 6.67
C SER A 107 16.37 -11.25 5.25
N ILE A 108 16.07 -10.42 4.26
CA ILE A 108 15.93 -10.86 2.86
C ILE A 108 17.28 -11.29 2.29
N SER A 109 18.36 -10.56 2.58
CA SER A 109 19.70 -10.98 2.16
C SER A 109 20.08 -12.32 2.79
N GLY A 110 19.83 -12.51 4.09
CA GLY A 110 20.11 -13.79 4.76
C GLY A 110 19.27 -14.95 4.24
N ILE A 111 17.98 -14.73 3.95
CA ILE A 111 17.13 -15.75 3.31
C ILE A 111 17.69 -16.10 1.92
N ALA A 112 18.03 -15.09 1.13
CA ALA A 112 18.54 -15.26 -0.22
C ALA A 112 19.89 -15.98 -0.27
N THR A 113 20.80 -15.73 0.68
CA THR A 113 22.12 -16.37 0.70
C THR A 113 22.11 -17.75 1.34
N GLU A 114 21.45 -17.91 2.49
CA GLU A 114 21.56 -19.13 3.31
C GLU A 114 20.49 -20.18 2.99
N ILE A 115 19.31 -19.76 2.49
CA ILE A 115 18.13 -20.63 2.42
C ILE A 115 17.77 -20.94 0.97
N THR A 116 17.59 -19.90 0.15
CA THR A 116 17.01 -20.05 -1.19
C THR A 116 18.05 -20.00 -2.30
N GLY A 117 19.21 -19.35 -2.08
CA GLY A 117 20.22 -19.11 -3.10
C GLY A 117 19.78 -18.16 -4.22
N GLN A 118 18.53 -17.69 -4.19
CA GLN A 118 17.89 -16.88 -5.22
C GLN A 118 16.91 -15.87 -4.59
N ARG A 119 16.61 -14.80 -5.34
CA ARG A 119 15.70 -13.72 -4.95
C ARG A 119 14.37 -13.84 -5.67
N ILE A 120 13.26 -13.51 -4.99
CA ILE A 120 11.91 -13.52 -5.59
C ILE A 120 11.68 -12.42 -6.62
N SER A 121 12.53 -11.40 -6.61
CA SER A 121 12.41 -10.26 -7.50
C SER A 121 13.79 -9.79 -7.92
N GLN A 122 13.95 -9.53 -9.21
CA GLN A 122 15.16 -8.94 -9.78
C GLN A 122 15.10 -7.40 -9.87
N ASN A 123 14.01 -6.78 -9.43
CA ASN A 123 13.90 -5.32 -9.40
C ASN A 123 14.93 -4.69 -8.47
N LEU A 124 15.48 -3.55 -8.90
CA LEU A 124 16.32 -2.68 -8.06
C LEU A 124 15.54 -2.22 -6.83
N ASN A 125 15.87 -2.76 -5.65
CA ASN A 125 15.20 -2.44 -4.40
C ASN A 125 16.22 -2.46 -3.25
N ALA A 126 16.08 -1.54 -2.29
CA ALA A 126 16.94 -1.45 -1.12
C ALA A 126 17.01 -2.77 -0.34
N ALA A 127 15.93 -3.56 -0.32
CA ALA A 127 15.90 -4.87 0.32
C ALA A 127 16.87 -5.90 -0.28
N TYR A 128 17.30 -5.71 -1.54
CA TYR A 128 18.21 -6.60 -2.26
C TYR A 128 19.60 -5.98 -2.50
N ALA A 129 19.91 -4.85 -1.86
CA ALA A 129 21.19 -4.17 -2.03
C ALA A 129 22.36 -5.10 -1.69
N GLY A 130 23.43 -5.06 -2.48
CA GLY A 130 24.64 -5.86 -2.24
C GLY A 130 25.60 -5.21 -1.24
N SER A 131 25.42 -3.91 -0.95
CA SER A 131 26.29 -3.15 -0.06
C SER A 131 25.52 -2.12 0.75
N PHE A 132 26.11 -1.64 1.85
CA PHE A 132 25.50 -0.61 2.69
C PHE A 132 25.33 0.73 1.95
N SER A 133 26.28 1.11 1.09
CA SER A 133 26.21 2.34 0.30
C SER A 133 25.08 2.28 -0.73
N GLU A 134 24.91 1.14 -1.41
CA GLU A 134 23.79 0.90 -2.30
C GLU A 134 22.45 0.90 -1.55
N PHE A 135 22.38 0.23 -0.40
CA PHE A 135 21.21 0.24 0.47
C PHE A 135 20.78 1.67 0.81
N LEU A 136 21.72 2.52 1.25
CA LEU A 136 21.43 3.92 1.55
C LEU A 136 20.94 4.68 0.32
N ARG A 137 21.63 4.56 -0.82
CA ARG A 137 21.25 5.22 -2.07
C ARG A 137 19.82 4.85 -2.48
N LEU A 138 19.49 3.56 -2.52
CA LEU A 138 18.17 3.07 -2.89
C LEU A 138 17.10 3.49 -1.87
N THR A 139 17.45 3.49 -0.59
CA THR A 139 16.56 3.93 0.50
C THR A 139 16.20 5.41 0.36
N PHE A 140 17.17 6.28 0.03
CA PHE A 140 16.92 7.72 -0.19
C PHE A 140 16.19 8.02 -1.49
N LEU A 141 16.36 7.18 -2.52
CA LEU A 141 15.56 7.24 -3.76
C LEU A 141 14.14 6.66 -3.58
N ALA A 142 13.75 6.29 -2.35
CA ALA A 142 12.48 5.61 -2.06
C ALA A 142 12.27 4.33 -2.88
N MET A 143 13.37 3.69 -3.33
CA MET A 143 13.36 2.40 -4.03
C MET A 143 13.36 1.26 -3.01
N SER A 144 12.40 1.26 -2.09
CA SER A 144 12.25 0.26 -1.04
C SER A 144 10.82 -0.26 -1.03
N THR A 145 10.61 -1.51 -0.64
CA THR A 145 9.24 -2.04 -0.46
C THR A 145 8.41 -1.19 0.52
N ALA A 146 9.08 -0.58 1.51
CA ALA A 146 8.47 0.28 2.53
C ALA A 146 8.28 1.76 2.11
N TRP A 147 8.46 2.08 0.82
CA TRP A 147 8.46 3.47 0.28
C TRP A 147 7.22 4.29 0.66
N TYR A 148 6.09 3.65 0.92
CA TYR A 148 4.87 4.33 1.37
C TYR A 148 5.09 5.19 2.60
N LEU A 149 5.89 4.72 3.58
CA LEU A 149 6.17 5.46 4.80
C LEU A 149 6.99 6.72 4.52
N TYR A 150 7.97 6.60 3.62
CA TYR A 150 8.77 7.73 3.14
C TYR A 150 7.89 8.74 2.41
N GLY A 151 7.06 8.27 1.47
CA GLY A 151 6.12 9.11 0.74
C GLY A 151 5.14 9.82 1.65
N LEU A 152 4.55 9.13 2.62
CA LEU A 152 3.63 9.71 3.58
C LEU A 152 4.28 10.82 4.42
N ALA A 153 5.53 10.62 4.85
CA ALA A 153 6.28 11.63 5.57
C ALA A 153 6.54 12.88 4.71
N LEU A 154 6.98 12.67 3.46
CA LEU A 154 7.25 13.74 2.51
C LEU A 154 5.98 14.51 2.11
N TYR A 155 4.91 13.79 1.76
CA TYR A 155 3.64 14.40 1.38
C TYR A 155 3.03 15.21 2.51
N PHE A 156 3.12 14.68 3.74
CA PHE A 156 2.69 15.42 4.92
C PHE A 156 3.49 16.72 5.07
N LEU A 157 4.82 16.66 4.94
CA LEU A 157 5.70 17.83 5.02
C LEU A 157 5.32 18.88 3.98
N CYS A 158 5.18 18.48 2.71
CA CYS A 158 4.77 19.37 1.62
C CYS A 158 3.38 19.97 1.86
N ALA A 159 2.38 19.15 2.20
CA ALA A 159 1.03 19.61 2.45
C ALA A 159 0.96 20.58 3.65
N LYS A 160 1.76 20.35 4.70
CA LYS A 160 1.85 21.24 5.85
C LYS A 160 2.50 22.57 5.48
N TRP A 161 3.57 22.55 4.70
CA TRP A 161 4.27 23.75 4.24
C TRP A 161 3.40 24.62 3.34
N PHE A 162 2.66 24.00 2.42
CA PHE A 162 1.83 24.67 1.44
C PHE A 162 0.34 24.67 1.82
N GLN A 163 0.00 24.55 3.11
CA GLN A 163 -1.39 24.45 3.59
C GLN A 163 -2.29 25.64 3.18
N HIS A 164 -1.69 26.81 2.93
CA HIS A 164 -2.39 28.02 2.47
C HIS A 164 -2.50 28.10 0.93
N TYR A 165 -1.67 27.36 0.18
CA TYR A 165 -1.60 27.35 -1.28
C TYR A 165 -2.17 26.06 -1.87
N LYS A 166 -3.37 25.69 -1.43
CA LYS A 166 -3.99 24.40 -1.74
C LYS A 166 -4.13 24.16 -3.25
N ILE A 167 -4.63 25.16 -4.01
CA ILE A 167 -4.86 25.05 -5.46
C ILE A 167 -3.54 24.92 -6.23
N PRO A 168 -2.53 25.81 -6.03
CA PRO A 168 -1.21 25.60 -6.62
C PRO A 168 -0.61 24.23 -6.30
N LEU A 169 -0.73 23.76 -5.06
CA LEU A 169 -0.23 22.45 -4.66
C LEU A 169 -0.92 21.31 -5.40
N LEU A 170 -2.23 21.41 -5.63
CA LEU A 170 -2.99 20.43 -6.41
C LEU A 170 -2.56 20.41 -7.88
N ILE A 171 -2.33 21.59 -8.48
CA ILE A 171 -1.84 21.70 -9.86
C ILE A 171 -0.45 21.06 -9.97
N VAL A 172 0.46 21.37 -9.05
CA VAL A 172 1.80 20.75 -8.99
C VAL A 172 1.67 19.23 -8.85
N ALA A 173 0.77 18.74 -7.99
CA ALA A 173 0.56 17.31 -7.82
C ALA A 173 -0.01 16.63 -9.09
N ALA A 174 -0.85 17.32 -9.85
CA ALA A 174 -1.36 16.84 -11.14
C ALA A 174 -0.26 16.77 -12.20
N VAL A 175 0.59 17.80 -12.29
CA VAL A 175 1.76 17.82 -13.19
C VAL A 175 2.74 16.70 -12.84
N LEU A 176 3.05 16.52 -11.55
CA LEU A 176 3.90 15.42 -11.07
C LEU A 176 3.32 14.05 -11.40
N ASN A 177 1.99 13.88 -11.27
CA ASN A 177 1.32 12.65 -11.68
C ASN A 177 1.50 12.36 -13.18
N TYR A 178 1.33 13.38 -14.02
CA TYR A 178 1.51 13.26 -15.46
C TYR A 178 2.96 12.91 -15.85
N LEU A 179 3.94 13.65 -15.31
CA LEU A 179 5.36 13.39 -15.55
C LEU A 179 5.81 11.99 -15.08
N ALA A 180 5.25 11.51 -13.97
CA ALA A 180 5.54 10.16 -13.47
C ALA A 180 5.00 9.07 -14.41
N VAL A 181 3.82 9.29 -14.96
CA VAL A 181 3.17 8.35 -15.87
C VAL A 181 3.90 8.31 -17.22
N GLU A 182 4.33 9.46 -17.74
CA GLU A 182 5.14 9.54 -18.97
C GLU A 182 6.55 8.95 -18.78
N LYS A 183 6.90 8.52 -17.57
CA LYS A 183 8.22 7.99 -17.20
C LYS A 183 9.36 9.00 -17.42
N SER A 184 9.04 10.29 -17.43
CA SER A 184 10.01 11.39 -17.49
C SER A 184 10.81 11.51 -16.20
N ILE A 185 10.30 10.98 -15.10
CA ILE A 185 10.98 10.93 -13.79
C ILE A 185 11.81 9.64 -13.71
N PRO A 186 13.14 9.73 -13.51
CA PRO A 186 13.98 8.55 -13.44
C PRO A 186 13.74 7.77 -12.15
N PHE A 187 13.97 6.46 -12.23
CA PHE A 187 13.78 5.47 -11.16
C PHE A 187 12.32 5.30 -10.72
N TRP A 188 11.94 4.06 -10.41
CA TRP A 188 10.55 3.75 -10.05
C TRP A 188 10.12 4.36 -8.69
N GLY A 189 11.08 4.61 -7.78
CA GLY A 189 10.81 5.19 -6.46
C GLY A 189 10.32 6.64 -6.53
N PRO A 190 11.13 7.59 -7.06
CA PRO A 190 10.71 8.98 -7.27
C PRO A 190 9.51 9.10 -8.21
N GLN A 191 9.45 8.25 -9.24
CA GLN A 191 8.28 8.14 -10.12
C GLN A 191 7.01 7.83 -9.31
N SER A 192 7.04 6.80 -8.45
CA SER A 192 5.90 6.46 -7.58
C SER A 192 5.56 7.61 -6.63
N LEU A 193 6.57 8.26 -6.03
CA LEU A 193 6.35 9.41 -5.16
C LEU A 193 5.63 10.56 -5.88
N ALA A 194 6.02 10.88 -7.10
CA ALA A 194 5.36 11.91 -7.90
C ALA A 194 3.94 11.47 -8.33
N GLN A 195 3.78 10.22 -8.74
CA GLN A 195 2.51 9.67 -9.20
C GLN A 195 1.40 9.77 -8.15
N TYR A 196 1.69 9.41 -6.88
CA TYR A 196 0.62 9.27 -5.89
C TYR A 196 0.38 10.51 -5.02
N PHE A 197 1.20 11.55 -5.16
CA PHE A 197 1.10 12.77 -4.34
C PHE A 197 -0.29 13.44 -4.44
N ILE A 198 -0.88 13.46 -5.63
CA ILE A 198 -2.21 14.04 -5.87
C ILE A 198 -3.31 13.42 -5.01
N PHE A 199 -3.29 12.10 -4.80
CA PHE A 199 -4.32 11.43 -4.00
C PHE A 199 -4.22 11.80 -2.53
N PHE A 200 -3.00 11.96 -2.01
CA PHE A 200 -2.78 12.45 -0.65
C PHE A 200 -3.28 13.90 -0.50
N VAL A 201 -2.97 14.78 -1.44
CA VAL A 201 -3.42 16.19 -1.43
C VAL A 201 -4.94 16.29 -1.47
N LEU A 202 -5.60 15.49 -2.33
CA LEU A 202 -7.06 15.38 -2.38
C LEU A 202 -7.65 14.91 -1.05
N GLY A 203 -7.04 13.91 -0.42
CA GLY A 203 -7.43 13.46 0.93
C GLY A 203 -7.19 14.53 2.00
N ALA A 204 -6.10 15.28 1.93
CA ALA A 204 -5.76 16.27 2.94
C ALA A 204 -6.68 17.49 2.95
N PHE A 205 -7.10 17.98 1.77
CA PHE A 205 -7.83 19.24 1.65
C PHE A 205 -9.25 19.13 1.06
N TRP A 206 -9.54 18.09 0.27
CA TRP A 206 -10.82 17.91 -0.44
C TRP A 206 -11.55 16.62 -0.08
N TRP A 207 -11.23 16.01 1.06
CA TRP A 207 -11.91 14.78 1.47
C TRP A 207 -13.43 14.96 1.62
N ALA A 208 -13.91 16.08 2.15
CA ALA A 208 -15.35 16.27 2.40
C ALA A 208 -16.18 16.29 1.10
N PRO A 209 -15.82 17.06 0.06
CA PRO A 209 -16.43 16.94 -1.27
C PRO A 209 -16.32 15.53 -1.87
N MET A 210 -15.17 14.87 -1.74
CA MET A 210 -14.97 13.51 -2.24
C MET A 210 -15.87 12.49 -1.54
N LEU A 211 -16.04 12.59 -0.22
CA LEU A 211 -16.95 11.74 0.53
C LEU A 211 -18.41 12.02 0.15
N ARG A 212 -18.81 13.28 -0.06
CA ARG A 212 -20.15 13.60 -0.56
C ARG A 212 -20.38 13.01 -1.94
N LEU A 213 -19.38 13.05 -2.82
CA LEU A 213 -19.45 12.50 -4.17
C LEU A 213 -19.56 10.97 -4.19
N SER A 214 -18.98 10.29 -3.19
CA SER A 214 -19.11 8.83 -3.03
C SER A 214 -20.52 8.38 -2.63
N GLU A 215 -21.38 9.28 -2.15
CA GLU A 215 -22.73 8.92 -1.73
C GLU A 215 -23.65 8.71 -2.94
N GLY A 216 -24.62 7.79 -2.84
CA GLY A 216 -25.56 7.44 -3.90
C GLY A 216 -26.64 8.51 -4.18
N ARG A 217 -26.31 9.80 -4.10
CA ARG A 217 -27.24 10.91 -4.31
C ARG A 217 -27.47 11.15 -5.80
N ARG A 218 -28.67 11.58 -6.18
CA ARG A 218 -29.00 11.94 -7.59
C ARG A 218 -28.10 13.05 -8.14
N GLU A 219 -27.71 13.99 -7.28
CA GLU A 219 -26.79 15.11 -7.60
C GLU A 219 -25.41 14.64 -8.07
N ASN A 220 -24.96 13.47 -7.61
CA ASN A 220 -23.64 12.94 -7.96
C ASN A 220 -23.62 12.26 -9.33
N ARG A 221 -24.78 12.00 -9.96
CA ARG A 221 -24.84 11.31 -11.27
C ARG A 221 -24.05 12.04 -12.34
N LEU A 222 -24.18 13.37 -12.42
CA LEU A 222 -23.47 14.19 -13.40
C LEU A 222 -21.94 14.13 -13.20
N PRO A 223 -21.39 14.39 -12.00
CA PRO A 223 -19.97 14.17 -11.72
C PRO A 223 -19.47 12.76 -12.03
N TRP A 224 -20.24 11.71 -11.72
CA TRP A 224 -19.86 10.33 -12.03
C TRP A 224 -19.80 10.06 -13.54
N LEU A 225 -20.78 10.57 -14.30
CA LEU A 225 -20.78 10.50 -15.76
C LEU A 225 -19.58 11.26 -16.34
N LEU A 226 -19.27 12.43 -15.81
CA LEU A 226 -18.16 13.27 -16.27
C LEU A 226 -16.80 12.61 -15.98
N LEU A 227 -16.63 12.03 -14.78
CA LEU A 227 -15.45 11.23 -14.46
C LEU A 227 -15.32 10.00 -15.36
N GLY A 228 -16.43 9.31 -15.62
CA GLY A 228 -16.48 8.16 -16.52
C GLY A 228 -16.08 8.54 -17.95
N LEU A 229 -16.64 9.63 -18.48
CA LEU A 229 -16.29 10.16 -19.79
C LEU A 229 -14.81 10.55 -19.86
N LEU A 230 -14.29 11.26 -18.85
CA LEU A 230 -12.88 11.63 -18.80
C LEU A 230 -11.96 10.41 -18.71
N ALA A 231 -12.34 9.37 -17.97
CA ALA A 231 -11.59 8.12 -17.92
C ALA A 231 -11.58 7.39 -19.26
N VAL A 232 -12.71 7.36 -19.98
CA VAL A 232 -12.81 6.79 -21.33
C VAL A 232 -11.99 7.60 -22.32
N LEU A 233 -12.13 8.94 -22.33
CA LEU A 233 -11.35 9.83 -23.19
C LEU A 233 -9.85 9.67 -22.93
N GLN A 234 -9.44 9.54 -21.67
CA GLN A 234 -8.05 9.31 -21.30
C GLN A 234 -7.53 7.98 -21.88
N GLY A 235 -8.34 6.92 -21.84
CA GLY A 235 -8.01 5.64 -22.47
C GLY A 235 -7.99 5.69 -24.00
N LEU A 236 -8.89 6.46 -24.62
CA LEU A 236 -8.96 6.62 -26.08
C LEU A 236 -7.81 7.45 -26.65
N LEU A 237 -7.35 8.45 -25.90
CA LEU A 237 -6.21 9.30 -26.27
C LEU A 237 -4.85 8.63 -26.01
N ASP A 238 -4.86 7.34 -25.63
CA ASP A 238 -3.68 6.56 -25.22
C ASP A 238 -2.80 7.28 -24.18
N LEU A 239 -3.44 8.12 -23.37
CA LEU A 239 -2.78 8.78 -22.26
C LEU A 239 -2.54 7.68 -21.23
N ASN A 240 -1.27 7.31 -21.02
CA ASN A 240 -0.87 6.31 -20.03
C ASN A 240 -1.35 6.63 -18.60
N SER A 241 -1.83 7.86 -18.35
CA SER A 241 -2.30 8.29 -17.03
C SER A 241 -3.65 7.65 -16.77
N ARG A 242 -3.82 7.05 -15.59
CA ARG A 242 -5.09 6.48 -15.14
C ARG A 242 -5.71 7.32 -14.03
N LEU A 243 -5.44 8.61 -14.02
CA LEU A 243 -5.82 9.50 -12.92
C LEU A 243 -7.32 9.44 -12.62
N PHE A 244 -8.17 9.60 -13.64
CA PHE A 244 -9.63 9.60 -13.46
C PHE A 244 -10.14 8.21 -13.05
N LEU A 245 -9.52 7.15 -13.57
CA LEU A 245 -9.85 5.77 -13.18
C LEU A 245 -9.46 5.50 -11.71
N CYS A 246 -8.32 6.02 -11.24
CA CYS A 246 -7.96 5.98 -9.82
C CYS A 246 -8.97 6.76 -8.97
N LEU A 247 -9.43 7.93 -9.41
CA LEU A 247 -10.46 8.71 -8.68
C LEU A 247 -11.78 7.93 -8.58
N ILE A 248 -12.25 7.34 -9.68
CA ILE A 248 -13.41 6.45 -9.70
C ILE A 248 -13.21 5.28 -8.73
N ALA A 249 -12.06 4.61 -8.78
CA ALA A 249 -11.75 3.48 -7.91
C ALA A 249 -11.76 3.87 -6.42
N ILE A 250 -11.22 5.04 -6.07
CA ILE A 250 -11.24 5.59 -4.71
C ILE A 250 -12.69 5.83 -4.28
N LEU A 251 -13.47 6.56 -5.07
CA LEU A 251 -14.86 6.92 -4.73
C LEU A 251 -15.75 5.68 -4.61
N ALA A 252 -15.62 4.73 -5.54
CA ALA A 252 -16.35 3.47 -5.53
C ALA A 252 -15.99 2.63 -4.31
N SER A 253 -14.72 2.64 -3.90
CA SER A 253 -14.26 1.84 -2.76
C SER A 253 -14.62 2.45 -1.42
N VAL A 254 -14.67 3.78 -1.33
CA VAL A 254 -15.28 4.48 -0.19
C VAL A 254 -16.76 4.13 -0.08
N ALA A 255 -17.51 4.19 -1.18
CA ALA A 255 -18.93 3.84 -1.21
C ALA A 255 -19.16 2.38 -0.80
N ALA A 256 -18.39 1.45 -1.37
CA ALA A 256 -18.45 0.04 -1.04
C ALA A 256 -18.11 -0.23 0.43
N CYS A 257 -17.05 0.38 0.97
CA CYS A 257 -16.67 0.19 2.37
C CYS A 257 -17.70 0.78 3.34
N ARG A 258 -18.33 1.91 3.01
CA ARG A 258 -19.46 2.47 3.78
C ARG A 258 -20.64 1.51 3.80
N TRP A 259 -21.04 1.00 2.64
CA TRP A 259 -22.10 0.00 2.53
C TRP A 259 -21.77 -1.29 3.31
N LEU A 260 -20.56 -1.83 3.16
CA LEU A 260 -20.11 -3.00 3.91
C LEU A 260 -20.09 -2.77 5.43
N SER A 261 -19.76 -1.55 5.88
CA SER A 261 -19.75 -1.21 7.30
C SER A 261 -21.15 -1.19 7.92
N GLN A 262 -22.17 -0.87 7.13
CA GLN A 262 -23.58 -0.91 7.56
C GLN A 262 -24.10 -2.34 7.74
N LEU A 263 -23.52 -3.31 7.02
CA LEU A 263 -23.88 -4.73 7.15
C LEU A 263 -23.30 -5.38 8.42
N GLY A 264 -22.47 -4.68 9.21
CA GLY A 264 -21.96 -5.14 10.51
C GLY A 264 -20.95 -6.30 10.49
N CYS A 265 -20.76 -6.98 9.36
CA CYS A 265 -20.00 -8.24 9.27
C CYS A 265 -18.46 -8.07 9.12
N MET A 266 -17.91 -6.86 9.28
CA MET A 266 -16.51 -6.56 8.91
C MET A 266 -15.56 -6.43 10.10
N ALA A 267 -15.85 -7.09 11.23
CA ALA A 267 -15.04 -6.99 12.45
C ALA A 267 -13.56 -7.37 12.22
N TRP A 268 -13.31 -8.44 11.47
CA TRP A 268 -11.95 -8.91 11.14
C TRP A 268 -11.21 -7.89 10.25
N LEU A 269 -11.88 -7.36 9.22
CA LEU A 269 -11.29 -6.39 8.30
C LEU A 269 -11.02 -5.05 8.98
N ASN A 270 -11.91 -4.63 9.88
CA ASN A 270 -11.70 -3.50 10.76
C ASN A 270 -10.50 -3.69 11.70
N TRP A 271 -10.32 -4.90 12.22
CA TRP A 271 -9.15 -5.24 13.01
C TRP A 271 -7.86 -5.16 12.18
N THR A 272 -7.85 -5.77 10.99
CA THR A 272 -6.75 -5.66 10.01
C THR A 272 -6.42 -4.19 9.71
N GLY A 273 -7.44 -3.36 9.51
CA GLY A 273 -7.32 -1.92 9.27
C GLY A 273 -6.72 -1.11 10.41
N ARG A 274 -6.83 -1.57 11.66
CA ARG A 274 -6.14 -0.96 12.81
C ARG A 274 -4.68 -1.38 12.89
N HIS A 275 -4.35 -2.56 12.36
CA HIS A 275 -3.02 -3.17 12.40
C HIS A 275 -2.31 -3.17 11.03
N THR A 276 -2.58 -2.16 10.18
CA THR A 276 -1.95 -2.09 8.84
C THR A 276 -0.44 -1.93 8.89
N LEU A 277 0.12 -1.22 9.87
CA LEU A 277 1.56 -0.94 9.93
C LEU A 277 2.39 -2.23 10.09
N PRO A 278 2.14 -3.11 11.08
CA PRO A 278 2.86 -4.38 11.20
C PRO A 278 2.75 -5.25 9.95
N LEU A 279 1.55 -5.38 9.38
CA LEU A 279 1.34 -6.09 8.12
C LEU A 279 2.21 -5.50 7.00
N TYR A 280 2.21 -4.18 6.86
CA TYR A 280 2.95 -3.47 5.82
C TYR A 280 4.47 -3.66 5.90
N VAL A 281 5.05 -3.67 7.09
CA VAL A 281 6.52 -3.75 7.22
C VAL A 281 7.05 -5.18 7.29
N ILE A 282 6.25 -6.15 7.72
CA ILE A 282 6.71 -7.53 7.94
C ILE A 282 6.42 -8.42 6.72
N HIS A 283 5.29 -8.24 6.03
CA HIS A 283 4.80 -9.20 5.02
C HIS A 283 5.85 -9.57 3.96
N ARG A 284 6.68 -8.61 3.53
CA ARG A 284 7.68 -8.84 2.47
C ARG A 284 8.73 -9.87 2.87
N ILE A 285 9.13 -9.91 4.15
CA ILE A 285 10.11 -10.89 4.65
C ILE A 285 9.52 -12.30 4.55
N PHE A 286 8.25 -12.45 4.92
CA PHE A 286 7.55 -13.74 4.83
C PHE A 286 7.25 -14.17 3.40
N ILE A 287 6.93 -13.22 2.52
CA ILE A 287 6.77 -13.51 1.10
C ILE A 287 8.10 -14.00 0.51
N GLU A 288 9.22 -13.36 0.84
CA GLU A 288 10.54 -13.81 0.39
C GLU A 288 10.81 -15.23 0.89
N TYR A 289 10.59 -15.49 2.17
CA TYR A 289 10.83 -16.80 2.77
C TYR A 289 9.90 -17.88 2.20
N PHE A 290 8.59 -17.79 2.48
CA PHE A 290 7.63 -18.83 2.09
C PHE A 290 7.43 -18.91 0.58
N GLY A 291 7.40 -17.77 -0.11
CA GLY A 291 7.21 -17.71 -1.55
C GLY A 291 8.38 -18.36 -2.29
N MET A 292 9.62 -17.95 -1.99
CA MET A 292 10.78 -18.55 -2.65
C MET A 292 10.96 -20.01 -2.30
N THR A 293 10.82 -20.40 -1.02
CA THR A 293 10.94 -21.80 -0.65
C THR A 293 9.90 -22.66 -1.38
N ALA A 294 8.64 -22.21 -1.47
CA ALA A 294 7.59 -22.95 -2.18
C ALA A 294 7.86 -23.04 -3.69
N ILE A 295 8.24 -21.93 -4.33
CA ILE A 295 8.54 -21.88 -5.77
C ILE A 295 9.72 -22.79 -6.10
N LEU A 296 10.84 -22.64 -5.38
CA LEU A 296 12.05 -23.42 -5.63
C LEU A 296 11.83 -24.91 -5.37
N TYR A 297 11.07 -25.25 -4.32
CA TYR A 297 10.70 -26.64 -4.05
C TYR A 297 9.88 -27.23 -5.21
N ALA A 298 8.87 -26.50 -5.69
CA ALA A 298 8.05 -26.94 -6.81
C ALA A 298 8.86 -27.10 -8.11
N GLN A 299 9.78 -26.18 -8.39
CA GLN A 299 10.67 -26.26 -9.56
C GLN A 299 11.65 -27.44 -9.44
N ARG A 300 12.31 -27.60 -8.29
CA ARG A 300 13.30 -28.67 -8.06
C ARG A 300 12.71 -30.07 -8.20
N HIS A 301 11.47 -30.24 -7.79
CA HIS A 301 10.75 -31.51 -7.86
C HIS A 301 9.85 -31.64 -9.10
N GLN A 302 9.97 -30.71 -10.07
CA GLN A 302 9.18 -30.70 -11.31
C GLN A 302 7.67 -30.81 -11.07
N LEU A 303 7.17 -30.29 -9.94
CA LEU A 303 5.77 -30.42 -9.56
C LEU A 303 4.83 -29.69 -10.53
N PHE A 304 5.33 -28.67 -11.22
CA PHE A 304 4.57 -27.96 -12.26
C PHE A 304 4.29 -28.83 -13.50
N GLU A 305 4.99 -29.95 -13.68
CA GLU A 305 4.67 -30.91 -14.75
C GLU A 305 3.44 -31.76 -14.41
N LEU A 306 3.11 -31.87 -13.12
CA LEU A 306 1.92 -32.58 -12.67
C LEU A 306 0.69 -31.68 -12.81
N ALA A 307 -0.20 -32.00 -13.76
CA ALA A 307 -1.38 -31.19 -14.06
C ALA A 307 -2.25 -30.87 -12.82
N GLY A 308 -2.43 -31.83 -11.91
CA GLY A 308 -3.19 -31.63 -10.67
C GLY A 308 -2.53 -30.60 -9.74
N PHE A 309 -1.21 -30.67 -9.56
CA PHE A 309 -0.47 -29.70 -8.74
C PHE A 309 -0.48 -28.33 -9.39
N SER A 310 -0.22 -28.24 -10.70
CA SER A 310 -0.25 -26.97 -11.44
C SER A 310 -1.60 -26.25 -11.34
N TRP A 311 -2.70 -26.98 -11.46
CA TRP A 311 -4.03 -26.40 -11.30
C TRP A 311 -4.27 -25.91 -9.86
N LEU A 312 -3.89 -26.71 -8.86
CA LEU A 312 -4.01 -26.31 -7.45
C LEU A 312 -3.14 -25.08 -7.14
N TRP A 313 -1.91 -25.05 -7.66
CA TRP A 313 -0.99 -23.92 -7.53
C TRP A 313 -1.60 -22.65 -8.13
N ALA A 314 -2.08 -22.73 -9.36
CA ALA A 314 -2.72 -21.61 -10.06
C ALA A 314 -3.91 -21.03 -9.28
N CYS A 315 -4.74 -21.89 -8.69
CA CYS A 315 -5.94 -21.46 -7.97
C CYS A 315 -5.65 -20.96 -6.55
N LEU A 316 -4.77 -21.65 -5.81
CA LEU A 316 -4.67 -21.50 -4.36
C LEU A 316 -3.41 -20.76 -3.90
N TYR A 317 -2.34 -20.69 -4.71
CA TYR A 317 -1.11 -20.05 -4.26
C TYR A 317 -1.32 -18.59 -3.80
N PRO A 318 -1.99 -17.70 -4.58
CA PRO A 318 -2.19 -16.31 -4.14
C PRO A 318 -2.96 -16.17 -2.82
N PRO A 319 -4.18 -16.74 -2.63
CA PRO A 319 -4.92 -16.58 -1.40
C PRO A 319 -4.25 -17.27 -0.19
N VAL A 320 -3.63 -18.44 -0.38
CA VAL A 320 -2.92 -19.14 0.69
C VAL A 320 -1.72 -18.33 1.16
N MET A 321 -0.90 -17.83 0.23
CA MET A 321 0.31 -17.10 0.57
C MET A 321 0.00 -15.75 1.22
N VAL A 322 -1.03 -15.03 0.76
CA VAL A 322 -1.52 -13.81 1.44
C VAL A 322 -1.94 -14.12 2.87
N THR A 323 -2.69 -15.20 3.08
CA THR A 323 -3.20 -15.60 4.39
C THR A 323 -2.04 -15.95 5.34
N ILE A 324 -1.12 -16.81 4.91
CA ILE A 324 0.04 -17.21 5.71
C ILE A 324 0.89 -15.98 6.07
N CYS A 325 1.24 -15.15 5.08
CA CYS A 325 2.07 -13.97 5.32
C CYS A 325 1.40 -12.96 6.26
N ALA A 326 0.08 -12.76 6.13
CA ALA A 326 -0.67 -11.88 7.01
C ALA A 326 -0.74 -12.44 8.45
N LEU A 327 -1.05 -13.73 8.62
CA LEU A 327 -1.12 -14.37 9.93
C LEU A 327 0.24 -14.39 10.63
N CYS A 328 1.31 -14.77 9.93
CA CYS A 328 2.67 -14.75 10.47
C CYS A 328 3.12 -13.33 10.84
N SER A 329 2.81 -12.33 10.01
CA SER A 329 3.08 -10.92 10.34
C SER A 329 2.39 -10.48 11.62
N MET A 330 1.12 -10.87 11.81
CA MET A 330 0.38 -10.57 13.03
C MET A 330 0.87 -11.34 14.25
N ALA A 331 1.26 -12.60 14.07
CA ALA A 331 1.86 -13.42 15.12
C ALA A 331 3.16 -12.79 15.62
N VAL A 332 4.09 -12.47 14.72
CA VAL A 332 5.35 -11.78 15.05
C VAL A 332 5.09 -10.45 15.74
N TRP A 333 4.16 -9.65 15.23
CA TRP A 333 3.79 -8.41 15.90
C TRP A 333 3.27 -8.64 17.33
N SER A 334 2.41 -9.63 17.55
CA SER A 334 1.83 -9.93 18.87
C SER A 334 2.89 -10.35 19.90
N LEU A 335 3.96 -11.01 19.43
CA LEU A 335 5.10 -11.46 20.23
C LEU A 335 6.06 -10.30 20.51
N LEU A 336 6.43 -9.55 19.47
CA LEU A 336 7.42 -8.48 19.54
C LEU A 336 6.89 -7.17 20.13
N ASN A 337 5.58 -6.91 20.08
CA ASN A 337 5.00 -5.65 20.56
C ASN A 337 4.84 -5.61 22.10
N ARG A 338 5.86 -6.07 22.83
CA ARG A 338 5.93 -6.16 24.30
C ARG A 338 7.22 -5.52 24.80
N GLY A 339 7.15 -4.85 25.95
CA GLY A 339 8.31 -4.20 26.59
C GLY A 339 9.14 -3.35 25.61
N PRO A 340 10.45 -3.61 25.46
CA PRO A 340 11.32 -2.85 24.57
C PRO A 340 11.00 -3.07 23.08
N GLY A 341 10.41 -4.20 22.69
CA GLY A 341 10.08 -4.51 21.30
C GLY A 341 8.97 -3.62 20.70
N ARG A 342 8.25 -2.86 21.54
CA ARG A 342 7.37 -1.77 21.08
C ARG A 342 8.12 -0.71 20.26
N ALA A 343 9.42 -0.55 20.49
CA ALA A 343 10.28 0.32 19.69
C ALA A 343 10.26 -0.05 18.20
N LEU A 344 10.04 -1.32 17.85
CA LEU A 344 9.96 -1.75 16.45
C LEU A 344 8.77 -1.15 15.70
N PHE A 345 7.73 -0.72 16.40
CA PHE A 345 6.48 -0.24 15.78
C PHE A 345 6.16 1.21 16.13
N ARG A 346 6.93 1.83 17.02
CA ARG A 346 6.76 3.23 17.42
C ARG A 346 8.06 3.81 17.95
N LEU A 347 8.35 5.05 17.61
CA LEU A 347 9.50 5.80 18.10
C LEU A 347 9.56 5.77 19.64
N PRO A 348 10.69 5.39 20.26
CA PRO A 348 10.78 5.20 21.71
C PRO A 348 10.42 6.42 22.56
N HIS A 349 10.74 7.63 22.08
CA HIS A 349 10.40 8.87 22.77
C HIS A 349 8.88 9.10 22.88
N LEU A 350 8.10 8.57 21.93
CA LEU A 350 6.63 8.64 21.94
C LEU A 350 5.97 7.60 22.85
N MET A 351 6.74 6.63 23.36
CA MET A 351 6.25 5.65 24.33
C MET A 351 6.17 6.23 25.76
N LYS A 352 6.93 7.31 26.04
CA LYS A 352 7.00 7.96 27.35
C LYS A 352 5.91 9.03 27.58
N ARG A 353 5.16 9.42 26.55
CA ARG A 353 4.01 10.34 26.70
C ARG A 353 2.75 9.52 26.95
N PRO A 354 1.96 9.79 28.01
CA PRO A 354 0.65 9.18 28.16
C PRO A 354 -0.17 9.46 26.90
N SER A 355 -0.82 8.41 26.39
CA SER A 355 -1.74 8.52 25.26
C SER A 355 -2.88 9.45 25.65
N ILE A 356 -2.82 10.71 25.23
CA ILE A 356 -4.02 11.54 25.18
C ILE A 356 -4.94 10.87 24.16
N PRO A 357 -6.16 10.47 24.53
CA PRO A 357 -7.10 9.89 23.58
C PRO A 357 -7.30 10.90 22.45
N ALA A 358 -7.05 10.46 21.22
CA ALA A 358 -7.46 11.23 20.05
C ALA A 358 -8.99 11.21 20.02
N ALA A 359 -9.60 12.31 20.46
CA ALA A 359 -10.97 12.68 20.10
C ALA A 359 -11.01 13.09 18.62
#